data_AF-A0A958RC10-F1
#
_entry.id   AF-A0A958RC10-F1
#
_cell.length_a   1.000
_cell.length_b   1.000
_cell.length_c   1.000
_cell.angle_alpha   90.00
_cell.angle_beta   90.00
_cell.angle_gamma   90.00
#
_symmetry.space_group_name_H-M   'P 1'
#
loop_
_entity.id
_entity.type
_entity.pdbx_description
1 polymer ?
#
loop_
_entity_poly.entity_id
_entity_poly.type
_entity_poly.pdbx_seq_one_letter_code
_entity_poly.pdbx_strand_id
1 'polypeptide(L)'
;MKNPEDCYAKMKFLLQRELPFAAWRQPGANFINLVFQEDDTANYVNDYSESGFVFAPFQSEKKALFISSECYASCNAPGNATSTPGPVTTAGTLSGKAMHLQRVSKGIEAIEKGLFKKVVLSRSESVAVSDPDQIRRFGKLLS
;
A
#
# COMPACT_ATOMS: atom_id res chain seq x y z
N MET A 1 16.91 -14.41 -9.69
CA MET A 1 17.24 -13.18 -8.94
C MET A 1 17.63 -13.59 -7.54
N LYS A 2 18.86 -13.33 -7.09
CA LYS A 2 19.36 -13.82 -5.79
C LYS A 2 19.52 -12.70 -4.76
N ASN A 3 19.51 -11.43 -5.20
CA ASN A 3 19.75 -10.28 -4.33
C ASN A 3 18.53 -9.33 -4.33
N PRO A 4 18.22 -8.61 -3.23
CA PRO A 4 17.12 -7.63 -3.21
C PRO A 4 17.26 -6.56 -4.29
N GLU A 5 18.50 -6.19 -4.64
CA GLU A 5 18.80 -5.22 -5.70
C GLU A 5 18.23 -5.60 -7.07
N ASP A 6 18.07 -6.90 -7.35
CA ASP A 6 17.47 -7.37 -8.62
C ASP A 6 16.00 -6.91 -8.73
N CYS A 7 15.24 -7.08 -7.64
CA CYS A 7 13.85 -6.64 -7.58
C CYS A 7 13.76 -5.12 -7.55
N TYR A 8 14.67 -4.44 -6.85
CA TYR A 8 14.71 -2.97 -6.83
C TYR A 8 14.99 -2.39 -8.22
N ALA A 9 15.91 -2.96 -8.97
CA ALA A 9 16.18 -2.58 -10.35
C ALA A 9 14.96 -2.82 -11.25
N LYS A 10 14.29 -3.97 -11.12
CA LYS A 10 13.08 -4.27 -11.89
C LYS A 10 11.93 -3.30 -11.57
N MET A 11 11.69 -2.99 -10.29
CA MET A 11 10.66 -2.01 -9.92
C MET A 11 10.98 -0.60 -10.41
N LYS A 12 12.25 -0.18 -10.38
CA LYS A 12 12.68 1.11 -10.96
C LYS A 12 12.40 1.17 -12.46
N PHE A 13 12.72 0.10 -13.18
CA PHE A 13 12.41 -0.02 -14.60
C PHE A 13 10.90 0.06 -14.87
N LEU A 14 10.08 -0.66 -14.09
CA LEU A 14 8.62 -0.64 -14.22
C LEU A 14 8.04 0.76 -13.95
N LEU A 15 8.50 1.43 -12.89
CA LEU A 15 8.12 2.82 -12.59
C LEU A 15 8.50 3.80 -13.70
N GLN A 16 9.72 3.71 -14.24
CA GLN A 16 10.19 4.60 -15.30
C GLN A 16 9.40 4.43 -16.60
N ARG A 17 8.82 3.25 -16.83
CA ARG A 17 8.00 2.93 -17.99
C ARG A 17 6.50 3.02 -17.72
N GLU A 18 6.10 3.45 -16.52
CA GLU A 18 4.70 3.55 -16.11
C GLU A 18 3.93 2.21 -16.21
N LEU A 19 4.64 1.08 -16.04
CA LEU A 19 4.06 -0.25 -16.12
C LEU A 19 3.46 -0.70 -14.77
N PRO A 20 2.25 -1.27 -14.74
CA PRO A 20 1.63 -1.77 -13.51
C PRO A 20 2.45 -2.87 -12.83
N PHE A 21 2.61 -2.76 -11.51
CA PHE A 21 3.20 -3.81 -10.69
C PHE A 21 2.74 -3.76 -9.23
N ALA A 22 2.92 -4.86 -8.53
CA ALA A 22 2.75 -4.95 -7.08
C ALA A 22 3.93 -5.70 -6.46
N ALA A 23 4.50 -5.14 -5.39
CA ALA A 23 5.61 -5.74 -4.66
C ALA A 23 5.27 -5.88 -3.18
N TRP A 24 5.57 -7.03 -2.58
CA TRP A 24 5.29 -7.29 -1.16
C TRP A 24 6.21 -8.34 -0.55
N ARG A 25 6.34 -8.31 0.77
CA ARG A 25 6.94 -9.38 1.57
C ARG A 25 5.87 -9.92 2.51
N GLN A 26 5.64 -11.24 2.46
CA GLN A 26 4.72 -11.88 3.39
C GLN A 26 5.29 -11.85 4.82
N PRO A 27 4.45 -11.83 5.87
CA PRO A 27 4.91 -11.91 7.24
C PRO A 27 5.83 -13.13 7.46
N GLY A 28 7.02 -12.91 8.03
CA GLY A 28 8.01 -13.97 8.28
C GLY A 28 8.76 -14.48 7.04
N ALA A 29 8.44 -14.00 5.84
CA ALA A 29 9.15 -14.39 4.63
C ALA A 29 10.48 -13.63 4.48
N ASN A 30 11.48 -14.31 3.92
CA ASN A 30 12.80 -13.74 3.62
C ASN A 30 12.97 -13.36 2.15
N PHE A 31 11.86 -13.20 1.42
CA PHE A 31 11.85 -12.85 0.01
C PHE A 31 10.77 -11.80 -0.32
N ILE A 32 11.07 -10.98 -1.31
CA ILE A 32 10.18 -10.01 -1.94
C ILE A 32 9.50 -10.73 -3.11
N ASN A 33 8.19 -10.63 -3.16
CA ASN A 33 7.37 -11.03 -4.31
C ASN A 33 7.11 -9.80 -5.17
N LEU A 34 7.15 -9.99 -6.49
CA LEU A 34 6.85 -8.97 -7.48
C LEU A 34 5.99 -9.57 -8.58
N VAL A 35 4.78 -9.05 -8.80
CA VAL A 35 4.01 -9.28 -10.02
C VAL A 35 3.99 -7.99 -10.84
N PHE A 36 3.99 -8.10 -12.16
CA PHE A 36 4.05 -6.94 -13.05
C PHE A 36 3.39 -7.23 -14.39
N GLN A 37 3.10 -6.18 -15.15
CA GLN A 37 2.67 -6.25 -16.54
C GLN A 37 3.80 -5.82 -17.47
N GLU A 38 3.75 -6.30 -18.72
CA GLU A 38 4.69 -5.90 -19.77
C GLU A 38 4.18 -4.68 -20.57
N ASP A 39 2.91 -4.34 -20.42
CA ASP A 39 2.23 -3.17 -21.01
C ASP A 39 1.55 -2.30 -19.94
N ASP A 40 1.09 -1.11 -20.34
CA ASP A 40 0.48 -0.08 -19.50
C ASP A 40 -1.06 -0.18 -19.44
N THR A 41 -1.65 -1.28 -19.91
CA THR A 41 -3.09 -1.47 -19.93
C THR A 41 -3.63 -1.59 -18.51
N ALA A 42 -4.63 -0.76 -18.19
CA ALA A 42 -5.37 -0.91 -16.95
C ALA A 42 -6.32 -2.13 -17.02
N ASN A 43 -5.92 -3.22 -16.38
CA ASN A 43 -6.75 -4.41 -16.25
C ASN A 43 -7.66 -4.33 -15.02
N TYR A 44 -8.82 -4.96 -15.12
CA TYR A 44 -9.83 -4.96 -14.06
C TYR A 44 -10.29 -6.38 -13.75
N VAL A 45 -10.68 -6.61 -12.50
CA VAL A 45 -11.25 -7.89 -12.10
C VAL A 45 -12.57 -8.15 -12.83
N ASN A 46 -12.71 -9.35 -13.39
CA ASN A 46 -13.97 -9.84 -13.94
C ASN A 46 -14.77 -10.63 -12.90
N ASP A 47 -14.26 -11.79 -12.46
CA ASP A 47 -14.98 -12.73 -11.58
C ASP A 47 -14.14 -13.31 -10.43
N TYR A 48 -12.93 -12.77 -10.19
CA TYR A 48 -11.96 -13.23 -9.19
C TYR A 48 -11.45 -14.67 -9.36
N SER A 49 -11.67 -15.31 -10.52
CA SER A 49 -11.13 -16.65 -10.81
C SER A 49 -9.65 -16.64 -11.20
N GLU A 50 -9.15 -15.51 -11.71
CA GLU A 50 -7.78 -15.34 -12.18
C GLU A 50 -6.78 -15.16 -11.02
N SER A 51 -5.58 -15.71 -11.19
CA SER A 51 -4.49 -15.56 -10.22
C SER A 51 -3.70 -14.27 -10.45
N GLY A 52 -3.60 -13.43 -9.43
CA GLY A 52 -2.87 -12.17 -9.53
C GLY A 52 -3.02 -11.30 -8.28
N PHE A 53 -2.75 -10.01 -8.43
CA PHE A 53 -2.86 -9.00 -7.38
C PHE A 53 -4.01 -8.04 -7.68
N VAL A 54 -4.86 -7.80 -6.68
CA VAL A 54 -6.07 -6.97 -6.83
C VAL A 54 -5.96 -5.71 -5.98
N PHE A 55 -6.18 -4.55 -6.59
CA PHE A 55 -6.41 -3.28 -5.88
C PHE A 55 -7.91 -2.98 -5.86
N ALA A 56 -8.58 -3.42 -4.79
CA ALA A 56 -10.01 -3.24 -4.59
C ALA A 56 -10.31 -1.87 -3.95
N PRO A 57 -11.10 -1.00 -4.60
CA PRO A 57 -11.51 0.28 -4.01
C PRO A 57 -12.49 0.07 -2.84
N PHE A 58 -12.55 1.04 -1.94
CA PHE A 58 -13.52 1.02 -0.84
C PHE A 58 -14.97 1.24 -1.32
N GLN A 59 -15.16 2.05 -2.37
CA GLN A 59 -16.45 2.23 -3.03
C GLN A 59 -16.76 1.03 -3.93
N SER A 60 -17.83 0.31 -3.65
CA SER A 60 -18.26 -0.89 -4.38
C SER A 60 -18.58 -0.65 -5.85
N GLU A 61 -18.92 0.59 -6.23
CA GLU A 61 -19.28 0.96 -7.60
C GLU A 61 -18.04 1.12 -8.50
N LYS A 62 -16.85 1.28 -7.89
CA LYS A 62 -15.60 1.43 -8.64
C LYS A 62 -15.03 0.05 -8.96
N LYS A 63 -14.56 -0.12 -10.20
CA LYS A 63 -13.90 -1.37 -10.63
C LYS A 63 -12.59 -1.58 -9.88
N ALA A 64 -12.33 -2.83 -9.49
CA ALA A 64 -11.05 -3.23 -8.90
C ALA A 64 -9.99 -3.41 -9.98
N LEU A 65 -8.83 -2.80 -9.81
CA LEU A 65 -7.69 -3.01 -10.72
C LEU A 65 -7.08 -4.38 -10.46
N PHE A 66 -6.57 -5.00 -11.51
CA PHE A 66 -5.98 -6.33 -11.48
C PHE A 66 -4.61 -6.33 -12.15
N ILE A 67 -3.67 -7.08 -11.57
CA ILE A 67 -2.36 -7.36 -12.16
C ILE A 67 -2.21 -8.88 -12.19
N SER A 68 -2.16 -9.46 -13.39
CA SER A 68 -1.99 -10.90 -13.58
C SER A 68 -0.67 -11.41 -12.98
N SER A 69 -0.67 -12.67 -12.51
CA SER A 69 0.54 -13.35 -12.03
C SER A 69 1.37 -14.01 -13.13
N GLU A 70 1.00 -13.85 -14.41
CA GLU A 70 1.78 -14.35 -15.56
C GLU A 70 3.24 -13.90 -15.54
N CYS A 71 3.46 -12.64 -15.18
CA CYS A 71 4.78 -12.05 -14.98
C CYS A 71 5.08 -11.93 -13.49
N TYR A 72 5.96 -12.79 -13.00
CA TYR A 72 6.33 -12.89 -11.59
C TYR A 72 7.84 -12.95 -11.40
N ALA A 73 8.32 -12.32 -10.33
CA ALA A 73 9.69 -12.42 -9.86
C ALA A 73 9.75 -12.53 -8.33
N SER A 74 10.81 -13.17 -7.85
CA SER A 74 11.11 -13.28 -6.42
C SER A 74 12.60 -13.04 -6.18
N CYS A 75 12.90 -12.27 -5.14
CA CYS A 75 14.26 -11.94 -4.72
C CYS A 75 14.39 -12.05 -3.21
N ASN A 76 15.58 -12.33 -2.69
CA ASN A 76 15.80 -12.26 -1.24
C ASN A 76 15.46 -10.86 -0.73
N ALA A 77 14.76 -10.79 0.40
CA ALA A 77 14.51 -9.54 1.09
C ALA A 77 15.81 -9.05 1.73
N PRO A 78 15.99 -7.72 1.90
CA PRO A 78 17.07 -7.24 2.76
C PRO A 78 16.91 -7.87 4.15
N GLY A 79 18.03 -8.20 4.79
CA GLY A 79 18.02 -8.60 6.19
C GLY A 79 17.40 -7.52 7.06
N ASN A 80 16.91 -7.88 8.25
CA ASN A 80 16.30 -6.92 9.17
C ASN A 80 17.37 -5.90 9.59
N ALA A 81 17.36 -4.73 8.96
CA ALA A 81 18.23 -3.63 9.35
C ALA A 81 17.44 -2.78 10.33
N THR A 82 18.00 -2.51 11.50
CA THR A 82 17.41 -1.56 12.44
C THR A 82 17.40 -0.18 11.79
N SER A 83 16.28 0.19 11.16
CA SER A 83 16.07 1.55 10.68
C SER A 83 15.81 2.43 11.89
N THR A 84 16.68 3.43 12.12
CA THR A 84 16.40 4.49 13.08
C THR A 84 15.27 5.35 12.53
N PRO A 85 14.18 5.57 13.27
CA PRO A 85 13.13 6.49 12.85
C PRO A 85 13.72 7.87 12.65
N GLY A 86 13.68 8.37 11.42
CA GLY A 86 14.00 9.77 11.14
C GLY A 86 12.92 10.68 11.72
N PRO A 87 13.24 11.95 12.04
CA PRO A 87 12.23 12.91 12.46
C PRO A 87 11.21 13.10 11.34
N VAL A 88 9.97 12.68 11.57
CA VAL A 88 8.83 13.01 10.72
C VAL A 88 8.17 14.23 11.31
N THR A 89 8.32 15.37 10.67
CA THR A 89 7.59 16.59 11.04
C THR A 89 6.16 16.43 10.52
N THR A 90 5.29 15.85 11.34
CA THR A 90 3.86 15.92 11.05
C THR A 90 3.43 17.37 11.23
N ALA A 91 3.12 18.07 10.14
CA ALA A 91 2.28 19.25 10.19
C ALA A 91 0.85 18.78 10.50
N GLY A 92 0.65 18.24 11.70
CA GLY A 92 -0.65 17.87 12.21
C GLY A 92 -1.46 19.16 12.28
N THR A 93 -2.28 19.41 11.26
CA THR A 93 -3.23 20.50 11.33
C THR A 93 -4.13 20.17 12.52
N LEU A 94 -4.05 20.98 13.58
CA LEU A 94 -4.87 20.84 14.80
C LEU A 94 -6.36 20.60 14.46
N SER A 95 -6.80 21.15 13.32
CA SER A 95 -8.10 20.93 12.68
C SER A 95 -8.44 19.46 12.42
N GLY A 96 -7.52 18.65 11.88
CA GLY A 96 -7.78 17.24 11.55
C GLY A 96 -8.08 16.37 12.76
N LYS A 97 -7.40 16.61 13.89
CA LYS A 97 -7.68 15.93 15.15
C LYS A 97 -9.05 16.33 15.72
N ALA A 98 -9.35 17.63 15.75
CA ALA A 98 -10.62 18.14 16.26
C ALA A 98 -11.83 17.58 15.47
N MET A 99 -11.75 17.60 14.13
CA MET A 99 -12.79 17.00 13.28
C MET A 99 -12.96 15.51 13.53
N HIS A 100 -11.86 14.78 13.74
CA HIS A 100 -11.92 13.35 14.02
C HIS A 100 -12.60 13.06 15.37
N LEU A 101 -12.27 13.82 16.43
CA LEU A 101 -12.92 13.69 17.74
C LEU A 101 -14.43 13.96 17.65
N GLN A 102 -14.86 14.95 16.86
CA GLN A 102 -16.27 15.22 16.64
C GLN A 102 -16.98 14.04 15.93
N ARG A 103 -16.33 13.41 14.94
CA ARG A 103 -16.87 12.21 14.29
C ARG A 103 -16.98 11.05 15.27
N VAL A 104 -16.00 10.86 16.15
CA VAL A 104 -16.01 9.81 17.19
C VAL A 104 -17.18 10.04 18.14
N SER A 105 -17.40 11.27 18.63
CA SER A 105 -18.55 11.61 19.48
C SER A 105 -19.88 11.23 18.81
N LYS A 106 -20.07 11.65 17.55
CA LYS A 106 -21.26 11.29 16.77
C LYS A 106 -21.42 9.78 16.56
N GLY A 107 -20.31 9.07 16.39
CA GLY A 107 -20.30 7.61 16.28
C GLY A 107 -20.79 6.93 17.56
N ILE A 108 -20.35 7.41 18.73
CA ILE A 108 -20.78 6.92 20.04
C ILE A 108 -22.28 7.16 20.24
N GLU A 109 -22.75 8.39 19.99
CA GLU A 109 -24.18 8.72 20.09
C GLU A 109 -25.06 7.83 19.18
N ALA A 110 -24.58 7.52 17.97
CA ALA A 110 -25.28 6.63 17.05
C ALA A 110 -25.33 5.17 17.53
N ILE A 111 -24.28 4.70 18.22
CA ILE A 111 -24.25 3.38 18.86
C ILE A 111 -25.24 3.35 20.04
N GLU A 112 -25.24 4.37 20.89
CA GLU A 112 -26.16 4.47 22.03
C GLU A 112 -27.63 4.54 21.60
N LYS A 113 -27.92 5.17 20.45
CA LYS A 113 -29.24 5.19 19.82
C LYS A 113 -29.63 3.86 19.14
N GLY A 114 -28.74 2.86 19.13
CA GLY A 114 -29.00 1.54 18.56
C GLY A 114 -28.97 1.48 17.04
N LEU A 115 -28.43 2.50 16.34
CA LEU A 115 -28.36 2.50 14.87
C LEU A 115 -27.40 1.43 14.33
N PHE A 116 -26.32 1.15 15.07
CA PHE A 116 -25.35 0.10 14.79
C PHE A 116 -24.55 -0.26 16.05
N LYS A 117 -23.97 -1.46 16.10
CA LYS A 117 -23.20 -1.94 17.28
C LYS A 117 -21.76 -1.45 17.31
N LYS A 118 -21.18 -1.12 16.15
CA LYS A 118 -19.79 -0.70 15.99
C LYS A 118 -19.64 0.11 14.72
N VAL A 119 -18.77 1.11 14.75
CA VAL A 119 -18.35 1.89 13.58
C VAL A 119 -16.83 2.09 13.63
N VAL A 120 -16.17 2.05 12.47
CA VAL A 120 -14.76 2.42 12.32
C VAL A 120 -14.69 3.74 11.58
N LEU A 121 -14.11 4.75 12.23
CA LEU A 121 -13.97 6.09 11.67
C LEU A 121 -12.49 6.33 11.37
N SER A 122 -12.20 6.79 10.15
CA SER A 122 -10.84 7.08 9.72
C SER A 122 -10.58 8.60 9.63
N ARG A 123 -9.30 8.96 9.63
CA ARG A 123 -8.79 10.29 9.27
C ARG A 123 -7.54 10.12 8.40
N SER A 124 -7.28 11.07 7.52
CA SER A 124 -6.07 11.11 6.70
C SER A 124 -5.11 12.17 7.23
N GLU A 125 -3.81 11.93 7.06
CA GLU A 125 -2.76 12.93 7.28
C GLU A 125 -1.96 13.09 6.00
N SER A 126 -1.73 14.34 5.59
CA SER A 126 -0.86 14.66 4.46
C SER A 126 0.50 15.04 5.02
N VAL A 127 1.55 14.34 4.58
CA VAL A 127 2.93 14.60 4.98
C VAL A 127 3.75 14.99 3.76
N ALA A 128 4.66 15.94 3.92
CA ALA A 128 5.66 16.21 2.89
C ALA A 128 6.65 15.02 2.85
N VAL A 129 6.81 14.43 1.68
CA VAL A 129 7.72 13.31 1.48
C VAL A 129 9.10 13.86 1.14
N SER A 130 10.05 13.75 2.07
CA SER A 130 11.42 14.25 1.90
C SER A 130 12.30 13.36 1.03
N ASP A 131 12.03 12.05 1.03
CA ASP A 131 12.70 11.05 0.21
C ASP A 131 11.87 10.79 -1.06
N PRO A 132 12.23 11.29 -2.25
CA PRO A 132 11.41 11.10 -3.45
C PRO A 132 11.43 9.65 -3.98
N ASP A 133 12.44 8.85 -3.65
CA ASP A 133 12.62 7.49 -4.18
C ASP A 133 11.67 6.50 -3.48
N GLN A 134 10.59 6.13 -4.18
CA GLN A 134 9.57 5.23 -3.63
C GLN A 134 10.11 3.81 -3.38
N ILE A 135 11.08 3.36 -4.18
CA ILE A 135 11.68 2.03 -4.04
C ILE A 135 12.59 1.98 -2.82
N ARG A 136 13.32 3.07 -2.56
CA ARG A 136 14.09 3.21 -1.32
C ARG A 136 13.19 3.24 -0.09
N ARG A 137 12.04 3.92 -0.15
CA ARG A 137 11.04 3.90 0.95
C ARG A 137 10.47 2.51 1.17
N PHE A 138 10.13 1.79 0.10
CA PHE A 138 9.71 0.39 0.19
C PHE A 138 10.78 -0.47 0.88
N GLY A 139 12.05 -0.35 0.48
CA GLY A 139 13.15 -1.08 1.12
C GLY A 139 13.27 -0.82 2.63
N LYS A 140 13.06 0.43 3.08
CA LYS A 140 13.04 0.78 4.53
C LYS A 140 11.85 0.17 5.29
N LEU A 141 10.75 -0.16 4.61
CA LEU A 141 9.61 -0.85 5.22
C LEU A 141 9.81 -2.36 5.31
N LEU A 142 10.80 -2.90 4.59
CA LEU A 142 11.17 -4.31 4.64
C LEU A 142 12.27 -4.60 5.66
N SER A 143 13.04 -3.60 6.07
CA SER A 143 14.10 -3.75 7.07
C SER A 143 13.57 -3.83 8.49
#